data_AF-A0A9D5NYL0-F1
#
_entry.id   AF-A0A9D5NYL0-F1
#
_cell.length_a   1.000
_cell.length_b   1.000
_cell.length_c   1.000
_cell.angle_alpha   90.00
_cell.angle_beta   90.00
_cell.angle_gamma   90.00
#
_symmetry.space_group_name_H-M   'P 1'
#
loop_
_entity.id
_entity.type
_entity.pdbx_description
1 polymer ?
#
loop_
_entity_poly.entity_id
_entity_poly.type
_entity_poly.pdbx_seq_one_letter_code
_entity_poly.pdbx_strand_id
1 'polypeptide(L)'
;MTDITLNPEKTSRGMQQLQHQEFTMERTDDMQMEQQMQMRAGQTVKCPHCGALNEPEAMFCASCGQPIGKTTCPNCGAELDPDADFCETCRHYIRKDTCSFCGAHLSGNEAFCPECGSPRGGIVCPVCHTLNDFAFCKQCGTALTDEARKMVERIRQMPEFVELQQLASDLQHLEMTIPYSSEREVLRDQRNIKLREHVLALLAQDRGVLNPVIPESTNKRMSSEEYNAKREEQLEKIAALLDKMAQVPQPKPAQVRNYAMACRPQGVRLAWECNFKHALHSSPCGCAKPQMGGKWVILGKNSKKEIKDDL
;
A
#
# COMPACT_ATOMS: atom_id res chain seq x y z
N MET A 1 -81.25 -7.49 -74.47
CA MET A 1 -80.22 -8.53 -74.71
C MET A 1 -79.13 -8.28 -73.68
N THR A 2 -79.26 -8.91 -72.49
CA THR A 2 -78.39 -9.99 -71.95
C THR A 2 -77.00 -9.48 -71.54
N ASP A 3 -76.48 -9.68 -70.33
CA ASP A 3 -76.97 -10.31 -69.11
C ASP A 3 -76.03 -9.86 -67.97
N ILE A 4 -76.53 -9.86 -66.75
CA ILE A 4 -75.86 -9.43 -65.52
C ILE A 4 -75.23 -10.66 -64.87
N THR A 5 -73.91 -10.67 -64.65
CA THR A 5 -73.26 -11.62 -63.73
C THR A 5 -72.32 -10.92 -62.76
N LEU A 6 -72.56 -11.27 -61.50
CA LEU A 6 -71.91 -10.89 -60.23
C LEU A 6 -70.43 -11.28 -60.16
N ASN A 7 -69.62 -10.51 -59.41
CA ASN A 7 -69.11 -11.00 -58.12
C ASN A 7 -68.47 -9.89 -57.24
N PRO A 8 -68.78 -9.79 -55.93
CA PRO A 8 -68.27 -8.75 -55.04
C PRO A 8 -67.29 -9.30 -54.00
N GLU A 9 -65.98 -9.30 -54.24
CA GLU A 9 -65.02 -9.78 -53.22
C GLU A 9 -63.63 -9.12 -53.31
N LYS A 10 -63.50 -7.81 -53.02
CA LYS A 10 -62.19 -7.21 -52.71
C LYS A 10 -62.29 -6.00 -51.77
N THR A 11 -62.71 -6.22 -50.52
CA THR A 11 -62.61 -5.15 -49.49
C THR A 11 -62.29 -5.63 -48.06
N SER A 12 -61.88 -6.89 -47.86
CA SER A 12 -61.59 -7.42 -46.52
C SER A 12 -60.12 -7.79 -46.26
N ARG A 13 -59.25 -7.83 -47.29
CA ARG A 13 -57.85 -8.28 -47.13
C ARG A 13 -56.87 -7.22 -46.61
N GLY A 14 -57.17 -5.93 -46.75
CA GLY A 14 -56.28 -4.85 -46.30
C GLY A 14 -56.35 -4.55 -44.80
N MET A 15 -57.55 -4.62 -44.20
CA MET A 15 -57.73 -4.35 -42.76
C MET A 15 -57.28 -5.49 -41.86
N GLN A 16 -57.33 -6.75 -42.33
CA GLN A 16 -56.87 -7.90 -41.55
C GLN A 16 -55.33 -8.00 -41.46
N GLN A 17 -54.58 -7.49 -42.45
CA GLN A 17 -53.11 -7.52 -42.41
C GLN A 17 -52.50 -6.40 -41.55
N LEU A 18 -53.10 -5.21 -41.52
CA LEU A 18 -52.65 -4.09 -40.67
C LEU A 18 -52.94 -4.37 -39.20
N GLN A 19 -54.14 -4.89 -38.86
CA GLN A 19 -54.47 -5.26 -37.48
C GLN A 19 -53.63 -6.42 -36.96
N HIS A 20 -53.22 -7.38 -37.81
CA HIS A 20 -52.33 -8.47 -37.38
C HIS A 20 -50.89 -8.01 -37.18
N GLN A 21 -50.39 -7.05 -37.99
CA GLN A 21 -49.05 -6.48 -37.83
C GLN A 21 -48.94 -5.59 -36.57
N GLU A 22 -49.93 -4.72 -36.30
CA GLU A 22 -49.97 -3.89 -35.08
C GLU A 22 -50.06 -4.75 -33.81
N PHE A 23 -50.95 -5.76 -33.77
CA PHE A 23 -51.06 -6.68 -32.62
C PHE A 23 -49.80 -7.54 -32.39
N THR A 24 -49.05 -7.86 -33.45
CA THR A 24 -47.79 -8.61 -33.31
C THR A 24 -46.64 -7.74 -32.86
N MET A 25 -46.58 -6.45 -33.26
CA MET A 25 -45.56 -5.51 -32.79
C MET A 25 -45.77 -5.11 -31.33
N GLU A 26 -47.01 -4.82 -30.90
CA GLU A 26 -47.33 -4.49 -29.50
C GLU A 26 -47.02 -5.65 -28.54
N ARG A 27 -47.33 -6.91 -28.92
CA ARG A 27 -46.97 -8.10 -28.12
C ARG A 27 -45.47 -8.38 -28.06
N THR A 28 -44.71 -8.04 -29.11
CA THR A 28 -43.25 -8.21 -29.09
C THR A 28 -42.55 -7.12 -28.28
N ASP A 29 -43.07 -5.90 -28.27
CA ASP A 29 -42.54 -4.82 -27.44
C ASP A 29 -42.84 -5.07 -25.95
N ASP A 30 -44.04 -5.53 -25.60
CA ASP A 30 -44.37 -5.93 -24.22
C ASP A 30 -43.52 -7.12 -23.74
N MET A 31 -43.33 -8.15 -24.58
CA MET A 31 -42.45 -9.28 -24.25
C MET A 31 -40.97 -8.87 -24.15
N GLN A 32 -40.49 -7.96 -25.00
CA GLN A 32 -39.10 -7.47 -24.93
C GLN A 32 -38.88 -6.53 -23.74
N MET A 33 -39.90 -5.75 -23.34
CA MET A 33 -39.86 -4.86 -22.19
C MET A 33 -39.94 -5.64 -20.87
N GLU A 34 -40.79 -6.68 -20.77
CA GLU A 34 -40.82 -7.60 -19.62
C GLU A 34 -39.52 -8.41 -19.49
N GLN A 35 -38.94 -8.84 -20.62
CA GLN A 35 -37.68 -9.59 -20.63
C GLN A 35 -36.47 -8.68 -20.29
N GLN A 36 -36.48 -7.40 -20.68
CA GLN A 36 -35.52 -6.39 -20.21
C GLN A 36 -35.70 -6.04 -18.72
N MET A 37 -36.93 -5.99 -18.22
CA MET A 37 -37.22 -5.76 -16.80
C MET A 37 -36.75 -6.94 -15.93
N GLN A 38 -36.93 -8.18 -16.41
CA GLN A 38 -36.48 -9.40 -15.73
C GLN A 38 -34.95 -9.57 -15.74
N MET A 39 -34.23 -9.06 -16.75
CA MET A 39 -32.77 -9.06 -16.79
C MET A 39 -32.12 -8.01 -15.89
N ARG A 40 -32.85 -6.94 -15.51
CA ARG A 40 -32.43 -5.95 -14.50
C ARG A 40 -32.76 -6.37 -13.07
N ALA A 41 -33.80 -7.20 -12.88
CA ALA A 41 -34.29 -7.62 -11.56
C ALA A 41 -33.44 -8.69 -10.83
N GLY A 42 -32.26 -9.04 -11.35
CA GLY A 42 -31.46 -10.16 -10.83
C GLY A 42 -30.17 -9.80 -10.11
N GLN A 43 -29.69 -8.56 -10.17
CA GLN A 43 -28.40 -8.18 -9.57
C GLN A 43 -28.59 -7.49 -8.21
N THR A 44 -29.06 -8.23 -7.22
CA THR A 44 -29.08 -7.70 -5.85
C THR A 44 -27.64 -7.56 -5.34
N VAL A 45 -27.27 -6.39 -4.80
CA VAL A 45 -25.99 -6.19 -4.13
C VAL A 45 -26.10 -6.55 -2.64
N LYS A 46 -25.23 -7.44 -2.17
CA LYS A 46 -25.18 -7.80 -0.75
C LYS A 46 -24.44 -6.72 0.02
N CYS A 47 -25.06 -6.17 1.05
CA CYS A 47 -24.43 -5.22 1.96
C CYS A 47 -23.25 -5.90 2.67
N PRO A 48 -22.02 -5.34 2.58
CA PRO A 48 -20.85 -5.93 3.24
C PRO A 48 -20.89 -5.79 4.77
N HIS A 49 -21.71 -4.86 5.30
CA HIS A 49 -21.79 -4.58 6.73
C HIS A 49 -22.81 -5.45 7.47
N CYS A 50 -23.99 -5.67 6.90
CA CYS A 50 -25.08 -6.42 7.55
C CYS A 50 -25.55 -7.65 6.77
N GLY A 51 -25.07 -7.85 5.54
CA GLY A 51 -25.46 -8.98 4.71
C GLY A 51 -26.83 -8.86 4.03
N ALA A 52 -27.57 -7.76 4.24
CA ALA A 52 -28.84 -7.51 3.57
C ALA A 52 -28.68 -7.38 2.05
N LEU A 53 -29.65 -7.86 1.28
CA LEU A 53 -29.70 -7.68 -0.18
C LEU A 53 -30.32 -6.31 -0.49
N ASN A 54 -29.72 -5.57 -1.41
CA ASN A 54 -30.15 -4.23 -1.82
C ASN A 54 -30.19 -4.14 -3.34
N GLU A 55 -30.86 -3.11 -3.87
CA GLU A 55 -30.91 -2.83 -5.30
C GLU A 55 -29.49 -2.60 -5.87
N PRO A 56 -29.19 -3.02 -7.11
CA PRO A 56 -27.85 -2.92 -7.70
C PRO A 56 -27.27 -1.50 -7.69
N GLU A 57 -28.11 -0.49 -7.84
CA GLU A 57 -27.75 0.94 -7.84
C GLU A 57 -27.93 1.62 -6.47
N ALA A 58 -28.28 0.86 -5.41
CA ALA A 58 -28.46 1.42 -4.08
C ALA A 58 -27.13 1.94 -3.52
N MET A 59 -27.02 3.26 -3.31
CA MET A 59 -25.85 3.89 -2.68
C MET A 59 -25.74 3.64 -1.17
N PHE A 60 -26.84 3.26 -0.51
CA PHE A 60 -26.90 2.99 0.93
C PHE A 60 -27.78 1.79 1.22
N CYS A 61 -27.50 1.12 2.34
CA CYS A 61 -28.24 -0.04 2.79
C CYS A 61 -29.60 0.36 3.31
N ALA A 62 -30.65 -0.20 2.71
CA ALA A 62 -32.00 -0.06 3.21
C ALA A 62 -32.17 -0.66 4.61
N SER A 63 -31.30 -1.61 5.00
CA SER A 63 -31.36 -2.26 6.31
C SER A 63 -30.50 -1.57 7.39
N CYS A 64 -29.24 -1.23 7.09
CA CYS A 64 -28.31 -0.71 8.10
C CYS A 64 -27.81 0.73 7.84
N GLY A 65 -28.25 1.37 6.77
CA GLY A 65 -27.89 2.75 6.41
C GLY A 65 -26.44 2.98 5.94
N GLN A 66 -25.59 1.94 5.99
CA GLN A 66 -24.20 2.03 5.51
C GLN A 66 -24.14 2.09 3.98
N PRO A 67 -23.18 2.80 3.38
CA PRO A 67 -23.07 2.89 1.94
C PRO A 67 -22.89 1.51 1.29
N ILE A 68 -23.53 1.30 0.13
CA ILE A 68 -23.39 0.10 -0.68
C ILE A 68 -23.16 0.54 -2.13
N GLY A 69 -22.41 -0.23 -2.90
CA GLY A 69 -22.12 0.06 -4.30
C GLY A 69 -20.74 0.66 -4.52
N LYS A 70 -20.27 0.59 -5.77
CA LYS A 70 -18.96 1.09 -6.19
C LYS A 70 -18.94 2.60 -6.09
N THR A 71 -18.26 3.13 -5.08
CA THR A 71 -18.03 4.57 -4.95
C THR A 71 -16.99 4.97 -5.99
N THR A 72 -17.11 6.11 -6.65
CA THR A 72 -16.08 6.60 -7.59
C THR A 72 -15.22 7.66 -6.93
N CYS A 73 -13.95 7.73 -7.31
CA CYS A 73 -13.04 8.74 -6.79
C CYS A 73 -13.50 10.13 -7.26
N PRO A 74 -13.70 11.10 -6.35
CA PRO A 74 -14.13 12.44 -6.72
C PRO A 74 -13.06 13.23 -7.50
N ASN A 75 -11.81 12.76 -7.52
CA ASN A 75 -10.70 13.41 -8.21
C ASN A 75 -10.44 12.79 -9.61
N CYS A 76 -10.50 11.47 -9.75
CA CYS A 76 -10.14 10.79 -11.00
C CYS A 76 -11.21 9.88 -11.61
N GLY A 77 -12.35 9.69 -10.94
CA GLY A 77 -13.44 8.83 -11.42
C GLY A 77 -13.21 7.32 -11.30
N ALA A 78 -12.04 6.88 -10.81
CA ALA A 78 -11.74 5.45 -10.62
C ALA A 78 -12.72 4.79 -9.64
N GLU A 79 -13.04 3.51 -9.86
CA GLU A 79 -13.83 2.72 -8.92
C GLU A 79 -13.08 2.55 -7.58
N LEU A 80 -13.79 2.74 -6.48
CA LEU A 80 -13.33 2.62 -5.11
C LEU A 80 -14.16 1.58 -4.37
N ASP A 81 -13.53 1.00 -3.36
CA ASP A 81 -14.23 0.22 -2.36
C ASP A 81 -15.02 1.16 -1.43
N PRO A 82 -16.25 0.80 -1.00
CA PRO A 82 -17.10 1.62 -0.12
C PRO A 82 -16.39 2.13 1.15
N ASP A 83 -15.50 1.33 1.73
CA ASP A 83 -14.79 1.67 2.97
C ASP A 83 -13.44 2.33 2.72
N ALA A 84 -13.04 2.54 1.46
CA ALA A 84 -11.78 3.19 1.13
C ALA A 84 -11.75 4.61 1.71
N ASP A 85 -10.60 5.00 2.26
CA ASP A 85 -10.33 6.38 2.65
C ASP A 85 -9.27 7.05 1.77
N PHE A 86 -8.64 6.26 0.88
CA PHE A 86 -7.62 6.69 -0.05
C PHE A 86 -7.84 6.05 -1.43
N CYS A 87 -7.67 6.83 -2.49
CA CYS A 87 -7.72 6.34 -3.86
C CYS A 87 -6.34 5.82 -4.29
N GLU A 88 -6.24 4.52 -4.56
CA GLU A 88 -5.01 3.86 -5.00
C GLU A 88 -4.59 4.28 -6.43
N THR A 89 -5.53 4.77 -7.25
CA THR A 89 -5.27 5.18 -8.65
C THR A 89 -4.68 6.59 -8.74
N CYS A 90 -5.36 7.59 -8.17
CA CYS A 90 -4.87 8.98 -8.22
C CYS A 90 -4.06 9.38 -7.00
N ARG A 91 -3.88 8.50 -6.02
CA ARG A 91 -3.08 8.70 -4.80
C ARG A 91 -3.51 9.90 -3.95
N HIS A 92 -4.82 10.15 -3.88
CA HIS A 92 -5.40 11.20 -3.04
C HIS A 92 -6.27 10.62 -1.93
N TYR A 93 -6.24 11.27 -0.77
CA TYR A 93 -7.19 11.05 0.29
C TYR A 93 -8.58 11.52 -0.15
N ILE A 94 -9.62 10.72 0.11
CA ILE A 94 -10.96 10.94 -0.46
C ILE A 94 -12.03 11.33 0.57
N ARG A 95 -11.79 11.09 1.87
CA ARG A 95 -12.78 11.44 2.90
C ARG A 95 -12.73 12.93 3.21
N LYS A 96 -13.90 13.54 3.35
CA LYS A 96 -14.07 14.97 3.69
C LYS A 96 -14.47 15.19 5.14
N ASP A 97 -15.11 14.18 5.73
CA ASP A 97 -15.67 14.17 7.08
C ASP A 97 -14.70 13.57 8.12
N THR A 98 -13.51 13.14 7.68
CA THR A 98 -12.51 12.48 8.51
C THR A 98 -11.17 13.13 8.26
N CYS A 99 -10.45 13.47 9.33
CA CYS A 99 -9.11 14.02 9.24
C CYS A 99 -8.11 12.95 8.78
N SER A 100 -7.35 13.25 7.73
CA SER A 100 -6.30 12.37 7.21
C SER A 100 -5.11 12.20 8.18
N PHE A 101 -4.87 13.16 9.07
CA PHE A 101 -3.72 13.15 9.98
C PHE A 101 -3.97 12.34 11.26
N CYS A 102 -5.09 12.58 11.95
CA CYS A 102 -5.40 11.95 13.25
C CYS A 102 -6.62 11.02 13.21
N GLY A 103 -7.46 11.08 12.17
CA GLY A 103 -8.70 10.30 12.07
C GLY A 103 -9.88 10.85 12.85
N ALA A 104 -9.80 12.09 13.35
CA ALA A 104 -10.94 12.77 13.98
C ALA A 104 -12.06 13.07 12.97
N HIS A 105 -13.30 13.09 13.44
CA HIS A 105 -14.43 13.53 12.61
C HIS A 105 -14.34 15.05 12.39
N LEU A 106 -14.59 15.48 11.16
CA LEU A 106 -14.54 16.88 10.76
C LEU A 106 -15.96 17.38 10.52
N SER A 107 -16.36 18.38 11.30
CA SER A 107 -17.54 19.20 11.01
C SER A 107 -17.11 20.44 10.21
N GLY A 108 -17.89 20.80 9.19
CA GLY A 108 -17.68 22.01 8.39
C GLY A 108 -16.43 22.02 7.49
N ASN A 109 -16.06 23.22 7.01
CA ASN A 109 -15.02 23.45 6.00
C ASN A 109 -13.83 24.26 6.54
N GLU A 110 -13.48 24.10 7.82
CA GLU A 110 -12.37 24.84 8.43
C GLU A 110 -11.02 24.48 7.78
N ALA A 111 -10.07 25.41 7.78
CA ALA A 111 -8.76 25.19 7.16
C ALA A 111 -7.89 24.18 7.95
N PHE A 112 -8.15 24.00 9.25
CA PHE A 112 -7.39 23.15 10.16
C PHE A 112 -8.31 22.12 10.82
N CYS A 113 -7.71 21.05 11.34
CA CYS A 113 -8.41 20.07 12.18
C CYS A 113 -8.56 20.62 13.60
N PRO A 114 -9.77 20.63 14.19
CA PRO A 114 -9.98 21.13 15.56
C PRO A 114 -9.31 20.26 16.63
N GLU A 115 -9.11 18.95 16.35
CA GLU A 115 -8.52 18.01 17.30
C GLU A 115 -6.98 18.03 17.27
N CYS A 116 -6.37 17.92 16.09
CA CYS A 116 -4.90 17.80 15.97
C CYS A 116 -4.20 19.04 15.41
N GLY A 117 -4.94 20.10 15.07
CA GLY A 117 -4.38 21.34 14.51
C GLY A 117 -3.75 21.22 13.11
N SER A 118 -3.78 20.05 12.48
CA SER A 118 -3.15 19.84 11.17
C SER A 118 -3.95 20.49 10.04
N PRO A 119 -3.30 21.09 9.03
CA PRO A 119 -3.97 21.74 7.91
C PRO A 119 -4.67 20.71 7.02
N ARG A 120 -5.94 20.96 6.67
CA ARG A 120 -6.71 20.06 5.79
C ARG A 120 -6.20 20.03 4.34
N GLY A 121 -5.39 21.03 3.95
CA GLY A 121 -4.77 21.14 2.62
C GLY A 121 -3.40 20.44 2.47
N GLY A 122 -2.97 19.65 3.46
CA GLY A 122 -1.70 18.94 3.41
C GLY A 122 -0.50 19.73 3.98
N ILE A 123 0.62 19.04 4.17
CA ILE A 123 1.87 19.57 4.70
C ILE A 123 3.00 19.27 3.71
N VAL A 124 3.79 20.29 3.38
CA VAL A 124 5.02 20.12 2.59
C VAL A 124 6.14 19.60 3.49
N CYS A 125 6.78 18.50 3.10
CA CYS A 125 7.89 17.94 3.85
C CYS A 125 9.09 18.90 3.87
N PRO A 126 9.67 19.23 5.03
CA PRO A 126 10.83 20.11 5.10
C PRO A 126 12.12 19.46 4.56
N VAL A 127 12.15 18.13 4.40
CA VAL A 127 13.34 17.37 3.97
C VAL A 127 13.35 17.16 2.46
N CYS A 128 12.25 16.68 1.88
CA CYS A 128 12.17 16.34 0.45
C CYS A 128 11.18 17.19 -0.34
N HIS A 129 10.55 18.19 0.28
CA HIS A 129 9.60 19.13 -0.35
C HIS A 129 8.36 18.50 -1.00
N THR A 130 8.10 17.21 -0.76
CA THR A 130 6.88 16.55 -1.20
C THR A 130 5.66 17.05 -0.43
N LEU A 131 4.54 17.31 -1.12
CA LEU A 131 3.25 17.56 -0.49
C LEU A 131 2.64 16.25 0.03
N ASN A 132 2.20 16.25 1.28
CA ASN A 132 1.67 15.08 1.97
C ASN A 132 0.33 15.38 2.64
N ASP A 133 -0.60 14.44 2.52
CA ASP A 133 -1.91 14.50 3.17
C ASP A 133 -1.92 13.80 4.54
N PHE A 134 -0.81 13.20 4.95
CA PHE A 134 -0.69 12.37 6.15
C PHE A 134 0.37 12.89 7.13
N ALA A 135 0.36 12.35 8.35
CA ALA A 135 1.26 12.78 9.43
C ALA A 135 2.74 12.44 9.18
N PHE A 136 3.02 11.55 8.22
CA PHE A 136 4.36 11.18 7.79
C PHE A 136 4.52 11.45 6.29
N CYS A 137 5.74 11.81 5.90
CA CYS A 137 6.06 11.99 4.49
C CYS A 137 6.04 10.63 3.75
N LYS A 138 5.28 10.54 2.67
CA LYS A 138 5.14 9.31 1.86
C LYS A 138 6.44 8.89 1.17
N GLN A 139 7.35 9.82 0.89
CA GLN A 139 8.63 9.54 0.23
C GLN A 139 9.76 9.20 1.22
N CYS A 140 10.11 10.12 2.13
CA CYS A 140 11.24 9.93 3.04
C CYS A 140 10.87 9.36 4.42
N GLY A 141 9.58 9.28 4.78
CA GLY A 141 9.14 8.82 6.10
C GLY A 141 9.31 9.82 7.24
N THR A 142 9.70 11.07 6.97
CA THR A 142 9.82 12.11 8.01
C THR A 142 8.47 12.36 8.69
N ALA A 143 8.45 12.35 10.03
CA ALA A 143 7.29 12.76 10.82
C ALA A 143 7.04 14.26 10.69
N LEU A 144 5.88 14.64 10.17
CA LEU A 144 5.52 16.03 9.86
C LEU A 144 4.80 16.72 11.02
N THR A 145 3.90 16.00 11.70
CA THR A 145 3.14 16.54 12.84
C THR A 145 3.86 16.32 14.16
N ASP A 146 3.53 17.14 15.17
CA ASP A 146 4.06 16.98 16.53
C ASP A 146 3.66 15.64 17.15
N GLU A 147 2.42 15.19 16.91
CA GLU A 147 1.93 13.88 17.36
C GLU A 147 2.73 12.73 16.75
N ALA A 148 3.05 12.81 15.45
CA ALA A 148 3.88 11.82 14.77
C ALA A 148 5.31 11.78 15.34
N ARG A 149 5.91 12.95 15.64
CA ARG A 149 7.25 13.02 16.25
C ARG A 149 7.27 12.37 17.63
N LYS A 150 6.30 12.69 18.50
CA LYS A 150 6.15 12.06 19.82
C LYS A 150 5.92 10.54 19.72
N MET A 151 5.20 10.10 18.68
CA MET A 151 5.00 8.67 18.43
C MET A 151 6.32 7.97 18.07
N VAL A 152 7.10 8.55 17.17
CA VAL A 152 8.42 8.02 16.80
C VAL A 152 9.35 7.96 18.02
N GLU A 153 9.37 8.99 18.87
CA GLU A 153 10.17 9.00 20.09
C GLU A 153 9.81 7.85 21.04
N ARG A 154 8.51 7.57 21.22
CA ARG A 154 8.05 6.42 22.04
C ARG A 154 8.46 5.08 21.44
N ILE A 155 8.29 4.90 20.13
CA ILE A 155 8.63 3.62 19.47
C ILE A 155 10.14 3.37 19.50
N ARG A 156 10.95 4.42 19.38
CA ARG A 156 12.42 4.32 19.50
C ARG A 156 12.90 3.84 20.88
N GLN A 157 12.08 3.97 21.92
CA GLN A 157 12.39 3.47 23.26
C GLN A 157 11.98 2.00 23.46
N MET A 158 11.20 1.43 22.55
CA MET A 158 10.79 0.02 22.65
C MET A 158 11.98 -0.90 22.40
N PRO A 159 12.22 -1.90 23.27
CA PRO A 159 13.37 -2.80 23.14
C PRO A 159 13.37 -3.57 21.81
N GLU A 160 12.20 -3.98 21.34
CA GLU A 160 12.05 -4.67 20.05
C GLU A 160 12.48 -3.79 18.86
N PHE A 161 12.17 -2.48 18.92
CA PHE A 161 12.57 -1.55 17.87
C PHE A 161 14.06 -1.18 17.95
N VAL A 162 14.61 -1.08 19.17
CA VAL A 162 16.06 -0.87 19.36
C VAL A 162 16.84 -2.03 18.75
N GLU A 163 16.44 -3.27 19.04
CA GLU A 163 17.05 -4.47 18.45
C GLU A 163 16.91 -4.46 16.91
N LEU A 164 15.73 -4.16 16.39
CA LEU A 164 15.48 -4.05 14.95
C LEU A 164 16.40 -3.01 14.28
N GLN A 165 16.56 -1.84 14.89
CA GLN A 165 17.39 -0.77 14.34
C GLN A 165 18.89 -1.09 14.42
N GLN A 166 19.33 -1.83 15.43
CA GLN A 166 20.69 -2.36 15.53
C GLN A 166 20.97 -3.36 14.41
N LEU A 167 20.11 -4.37 14.23
CA LEU A 167 20.25 -5.35 13.15
C LEU A 167 20.24 -4.69 11.77
N ALA A 168 19.40 -3.67 11.57
CA ALA A 168 19.40 -2.88 10.34
C ALA A 168 20.73 -2.15 10.09
N SER A 169 21.33 -1.57 11.14
CA SER A 169 22.65 -0.94 11.06
C SER A 169 23.75 -1.96 10.75
N ASP A 170 23.72 -3.12 11.42
CA ASP A 170 24.67 -4.21 11.20
C ASP A 170 24.60 -4.76 9.78
N LEU A 171 23.38 -4.89 9.24
CA LEU A 171 23.17 -5.26 7.84
C LEU A 171 23.77 -4.21 6.89
N GLN A 172 23.60 -2.91 7.17
CA GLN A 172 24.20 -1.84 6.37
C GLN A 172 25.74 -1.89 6.43
N HIS A 173 26.32 -2.13 7.62
CA HIS A 173 27.76 -2.32 7.76
C HIS A 173 28.28 -3.55 7.01
N LEU A 174 27.51 -4.64 7.04
CA LEU A 174 27.81 -5.84 6.27
C LEU A 174 27.79 -5.54 4.76
N GLU A 175 26.76 -4.84 4.26
CA GLU A 175 26.65 -4.50 2.84
C GLU A 175 27.75 -3.53 2.34
N MET A 176 28.39 -2.77 3.23
CA MET A 176 29.58 -1.97 2.91
C MET A 176 30.87 -2.81 2.83
N THR A 177 30.87 -4.05 3.34
CA THR A 177 32.02 -4.94 3.31
C THR A 177 32.10 -5.65 1.96
N ILE A 178 33.23 -5.55 1.27
CA ILE A 178 33.46 -6.24 -0.01
C ILE A 178 33.96 -7.67 0.28
N PRO A 179 33.18 -8.71 -0.03
CA PRO A 179 33.61 -10.10 0.21
C PRO A 179 34.78 -10.48 -0.71
N TYR A 180 35.48 -11.55 -0.37
CA TYR A 180 36.51 -12.12 -1.25
C TYR A 180 35.88 -12.78 -2.47
N SER A 181 36.40 -12.45 -3.66
CA SER A 181 35.95 -13.02 -4.93
C SER A 181 36.67 -14.33 -5.29
N SER A 182 37.87 -14.55 -4.74
CA SER A 182 38.71 -15.71 -5.04
C SER A 182 39.73 -16.00 -3.93
N GLU A 183 40.20 -17.25 -3.88
CA GLU A 183 41.26 -17.67 -2.95
C GLU A 183 42.57 -16.88 -3.15
N ARG A 184 42.86 -16.46 -4.39
CA ARG A 184 44.02 -15.60 -4.70
C ARG A 184 43.93 -14.26 -3.98
N GLU A 185 42.74 -13.66 -3.87
CA GLU A 185 42.56 -12.42 -3.12
C GLU A 185 42.78 -12.64 -1.62
N VAL A 186 42.29 -13.76 -1.08
CA VAL A 186 42.50 -14.12 0.34
C VAL A 186 43.99 -14.20 0.66
N LEU A 187 44.74 -14.95 -0.13
CA LEU A 187 46.19 -15.10 0.06
C LEU A 187 46.94 -13.78 -0.11
N ARG A 188 46.53 -12.94 -1.06
CA ARG A 188 47.11 -11.61 -1.26
C ARG A 188 46.86 -10.72 -0.04
N ASP A 189 45.65 -10.72 0.50
CA ASP A 189 45.30 -9.91 1.66
C ASP A 189 46.03 -10.36 2.92
N GLN A 190 46.13 -11.68 3.15
CA GLN A 190 46.94 -12.25 4.23
C GLN A 190 48.41 -11.82 4.15
N ARG A 191 49.00 -11.81 2.95
CA ARG A 191 50.37 -11.30 2.75
C ARG A 191 50.48 -9.81 3.05
N ASN A 192 49.50 -9.02 2.63
CA ASN A 192 49.45 -7.59 2.90
C ASN A 192 49.31 -7.28 4.41
N ILE A 193 48.50 -8.05 5.13
CA ILE A 193 48.33 -7.91 6.59
C ILE A 193 49.66 -8.18 7.30
N LYS A 194 50.33 -9.30 6.98
CA LYS A 194 51.65 -9.62 7.55
C LYS A 194 52.69 -8.55 7.23
N LEU A 195 52.69 -8.04 5.99
CA LEU A 195 53.58 -6.96 5.58
C LEU A 195 53.31 -5.68 6.39
N ARG A 196 52.04 -5.31 6.58
CA ARG A 196 51.65 -4.15 7.39
C ARG A 196 52.13 -4.29 8.83
N GLU A 197 51.87 -5.43 9.46
CA GLU A 197 52.30 -5.69 10.84
C GLU A 197 53.81 -5.55 10.99
N HIS A 198 54.56 -6.13 10.05
CA HIS A 198 56.01 -6.04 10.05
C HIS A 198 56.51 -4.60 9.88
N VAL A 199 55.98 -3.86 8.91
CA VAL A 199 56.34 -2.46 8.66
C VAL A 199 56.05 -1.58 9.88
N LEU A 200 54.87 -1.74 10.50
CA LEU A 200 54.51 -0.95 11.68
C LEU A 200 55.37 -1.30 12.90
N ALA A 201 55.76 -2.56 13.06
CA ALA A 201 56.68 -2.97 14.11
C ALA A 201 58.06 -2.33 13.95
N LEU A 202 58.62 -2.34 12.73
CA LEU A 202 59.90 -1.68 12.43
C LEU A 202 59.85 -0.17 12.71
N LEU A 203 58.80 0.52 12.24
CA LEU A 203 58.62 1.95 12.49
C LEU A 203 58.52 2.30 13.98
N ALA A 204 57.99 1.40 14.79
CA ALA A 204 57.90 1.61 16.23
C ALA A 204 59.23 1.31 16.95
N GLN A 205 59.99 0.31 16.48
CA GLN A 205 61.35 0.04 16.96
C GLN A 205 62.28 1.23 16.68
N ASP A 206 62.21 1.83 15.49
CA ASP A 206 62.94 3.05 15.14
C ASP A 206 62.61 4.23 16.06
N ARG A 207 61.41 4.24 16.65
CA ARG A 207 60.96 5.24 17.64
C ARG A 207 61.30 4.84 19.08
N GLY A 208 62.05 3.75 19.29
CA GLY A 208 62.47 3.26 20.62
C GLY A 208 61.42 2.43 21.36
N VAL A 209 60.36 1.98 20.69
CA VAL A 209 59.34 1.10 21.30
C VAL A 209 59.70 -0.37 21.05
N LEU A 210 60.14 -1.06 22.09
CA LEU A 210 60.65 -2.45 21.99
C LEU A 210 59.54 -3.49 21.72
N ASN A 211 58.32 -3.25 22.19
CA ASN A 211 57.16 -4.14 22.01
C ASN A 211 55.91 -3.34 21.59
N PRO A 212 55.80 -2.97 20.31
CA PRO A 212 54.66 -2.19 19.84
C PRO A 212 53.40 -3.05 19.73
N VAL A 213 52.30 -2.60 20.35
CA VAL A 213 50.97 -3.18 20.11
C VAL A 213 50.46 -2.64 18.78
N ILE A 214 50.48 -3.47 17.74
CA ILE A 214 49.99 -3.10 16.43
C ILE A 214 48.46 -3.24 16.40
N PRO A 215 47.71 -2.17 16.11
CA PRO A 215 46.26 -2.27 15.99
C PRO A 215 45.88 -3.20 14.83
N GLU A 216 44.95 -4.12 15.11
CA GLU A 216 44.35 -4.96 14.08
C GLU A 216 43.75 -4.10 12.97
N SER A 217 43.76 -4.63 11.74
CA SER A 217 43.03 -4.01 10.65
C SER A 217 41.54 -4.02 10.96
N THR A 218 40.88 -2.87 10.83
CA THR A 218 39.43 -2.72 10.98
C THR A 218 38.66 -3.39 9.84
N ASN A 219 39.30 -3.57 8.67
CA ASN A 219 38.68 -4.13 7.48
C ASN A 219 38.83 -5.66 7.47
N LYS A 220 37.95 -6.35 8.21
CA LYS A 220 37.86 -7.82 8.19
C LYS A 220 36.97 -8.25 7.02
N ARG A 221 37.58 -8.45 5.85
CA ARG A 221 36.90 -9.09 4.70
C ARG A 221 36.65 -10.57 5.02
N MET A 222 35.56 -11.11 4.48
CA MET A 222 35.14 -12.49 4.67
C MET A 222 34.87 -13.19 3.35
N SER A 223 34.71 -14.50 3.34
CA SER A 223 34.41 -15.24 2.11
C SER A 223 33.02 -14.84 1.58
N SER A 224 32.78 -15.05 0.28
CA SER A 224 31.45 -14.80 -0.31
C SER A 224 30.36 -15.68 0.33
N GLU A 225 30.70 -16.90 0.73
CA GLU A 225 29.79 -17.82 1.42
C GLU A 225 29.44 -17.34 2.82
N GLU A 226 30.46 -16.97 3.62
CA GLU A 226 30.28 -16.42 4.98
C GLU A 226 29.48 -15.10 4.94
N TYR A 227 29.76 -14.25 3.96
CA TYR A 227 29.02 -13.01 3.75
C TYR A 227 27.54 -13.27 3.47
N ASN A 228 27.24 -14.19 2.54
CA ASN A 228 25.86 -14.51 2.19
C ASN A 228 25.11 -15.15 3.36
N ALA A 229 25.75 -16.06 4.09
CA ALA A 229 25.17 -16.72 5.27
C ALA A 229 24.85 -15.70 6.38
N LYS A 230 25.79 -14.82 6.73
CA LYS A 230 25.55 -13.75 7.71
C LYS A 230 24.45 -12.80 7.25
N ARG A 231 24.43 -12.46 5.96
CA ARG A 231 23.41 -11.58 5.39
C ARG A 231 22.03 -12.22 5.50
N GLU A 232 21.90 -13.50 5.19
CA GLU A 232 20.65 -14.25 5.30
C GLU A 232 20.17 -14.35 6.75
N GLU A 233 21.07 -14.70 7.68
CA GLU A 233 20.78 -14.75 9.11
C GLU A 233 20.26 -13.39 9.64
N GLN A 234 20.91 -12.29 9.25
CA GLN A 234 20.49 -10.93 9.64
C GLN A 234 19.11 -10.59 9.06
N LEU A 235 18.85 -10.92 7.80
CA LEU A 235 17.56 -10.69 7.16
C LEU A 235 16.44 -11.49 7.83
N GLU A 236 16.68 -12.73 8.21
CA GLU A 236 15.70 -13.57 8.92
C GLU A 236 15.36 -13.00 10.30
N LYS A 237 16.37 -12.55 11.06
CA LYS A 237 16.15 -11.89 12.36
C LYS A 237 15.33 -10.62 12.22
N ILE A 238 15.65 -9.77 11.24
CA ILE A 238 14.89 -8.54 10.95
C ILE A 238 13.45 -8.91 10.57
N ALA A 239 13.26 -9.89 9.68
CA ALA A 239 11.92 -10.31 9.25
C ALA A 239 11.07 -10.82 10.43
N ALA A 240 11.66 -11.62 11.32
CA ALA A 240 10.98 -12.13 12.52
C ALA A 240 10.56 -11.01 13.48
N LEU A 241 11.39 -9.98 13.65
CA LEU A 241 11.01 -8.80 14.45
C LEU A 241 9.90 -7.98 13.77
N LEU A 242 9.98 -7.79 12.45
CA LEU A 242 8.93 -7.09 11.70
C LEU A 242 7.58 -7.82 11.78
N ASP A 243 7.58 -9.15 11.77
CA ASP A 243 6.37 -9.96 11.95
C ASP A 243 5.80 -9.81 13.37
N LYS A 244 6.64 -9.73 14.41
CA LYS A 244 6.18 -9.43 15.78
C LYS A 244 5.57 -8.04 15.90
N MET A 245 6.06 -7.09 15.11
CA MET A 245 5.56 -5.71 15.06
C MET A 245 4.42 -5.52 14.05
N ALA A 246 3.89 -6.60 13.46
CA ALA A 246 2.77 -6.55 12.53
C ALA A 246 1.54 -5.93 13.20
N GLN A 247 0.82 -5.11 12.43
CA GLN A 247 -0.35 -4.44 12.94
C GLN A 247 -1.61 -5.28 12.77
N VAL A 248 -2.34 -5.40 13.86
CA VAL A 248 -3.68 -5.97 13.90
C VAL A 248 -4.72 -4.96 13.40
N PRO A 249 -5.90 -5.43 12.95
CA PRO A 249 -6.99 -4.54 12.58
C PRO A 249 -7.37 -3.58 13.72
N GLN A 250 -7.51 -2.30 13.38
CA GLN A 250 -7.81 -1.21 14.32
C GLN A 250 -8.85 -0.27 13.69
N PRO A 251 -9.76 0.32 14.47
CA PRO A 251 -10.91 1.04 13.91
C PRO A 251 -10.56 2.36 13.21
N LYS A 252 -9.41 2.98 13.53
CA LYS A 252 -9.02 4.29 13.03
C LYS A 252 -7.90 4.18 11.98
N PRO A 253 -8.21 4.36 10.67
CA PRO A 253 -7.26 4.26 9.58
C PRO A 253 -5.98 5.11 9.75
N ALA A 254 -6.15 6.37 10.18
CA ALA A 254 -5.03 7.30 10.37
C ALA A 254 -4.07 6.83 11.47
N GLN A 255 -4.58 6.25 12.56
CA GLN A 255 -3.75 5.77 13.66
C GLN A 255 -2.91 4.55 13.26
N VAL A 256 -3.49 3.63 12.48
CA VAL A 256 -2.76 2.51 11.87
C VAL A 256 -1.60 3.04 11.02
N ARG A 257 -1.89 3.94 10.07
CA ARG A 257 -0.85 4.51 9.20
C ARG A 257 0.27 5.16 10.01
N ASN A 258 -0.10 5.97 11.00
CA ASN A 258 0.87 6.68 11.84
C ASN A 258 1.75 5.72 12.63
N TYR A 259 1.15 4.71 13.28
CA TYR A 259 1.91 3.70 14.00
C TYR A 259 2.81 2.90 13.04
N ALA A 260 2.33 2.59 11.83
CA ALA A 260 3.07 1.76 10.88
C ALA A 260 4.29 2.51 10.36
N MET A 261 4.10 3.77 9.98
CA MET A 261 5.19 4.65 9.56
C MET A 261 6.20 4.88 10.69
N ALA A 262 5.74 4.98 11.93
CA ALA A 262 6.63 5.16 13.08
C ALA A 262 7.44 3.88 13.41
N CYS A 263 6.92 2.69 13.11
CA CYS A 263 7.64 1.41 13.22
C CYS A 263 8.61 1.10 12.08
N ARG A 264 8.79 2.00 11.09
CA ARG A 264 9.66 1.75 9.93
C ARG A 264 11.15 1.91 10.31
N PRO A 265 11.97 0.84 10.31
CA PRO A 265 13.40 0.97 10.57
C PRO A 265 14.12 1.67 9.41
N GLN A 266 15.23 2.31 9.73
CA GLN A 266 16.09 2.99 8.73
C GLN A 266 17.17 2.04 8.21
N GLY A 267 17.63 2.24 6.98
CA GLY A 267 18.74 1.48 6.39
C GLY A 267 18.33 0.20 5.66
N VAL A 268 17.06 -0.24 5.77
CA VAL A 268 16.54 -1.44 5.08
C VAL A 268 15.51 -1.03 4.03
N ARG A 269 15.56 -1.67 2.86
CA ARG A 269 14.51 -1.52 1.84
C ARG A 269 13.32 -2.37 2.20
N LEU A 270 12.20 -1.70 2.45
CA LEU A 270 10.96 -2.31 2.91
C LEU A 270 9.80 -1.98 1.98
N ALA A 271 8.84 -2.89 1.90
CA ALA A 271 7.50 -2.65 1.39
C ALA A 271 6.49 -2.89 2.51
N TRP A 272 5.33 -2.25 2.41
CA TRP A 272 4.20 -2.49 3.28
C TRP A 272 3.27 -3.53 2.65
N GLU A 273 3.10 -4.68 3.29
CA GLU A 273 2.11 -5.68 2.92
C GLU A 273 0.79 -5.40 3.65
N CYS A 274 -0.28 -5.10 2.91
CA CYS A 274 -1.59 -4.84 3.51
C CYS A 274 -2.37 -6.14 3.80
N ASN A 275 -3.05 -6.21 4.94
CA ASN A 275 -3.89 -7.38 5.26
C ASN A 275 -5.18 -7.46 4.43
N PHE A 276 -5.54 -6.40 3.70
CA PHE A 276 -6.79 -6.37 2.92
C PHE A 276 -6.67 -7.07 1.57
N LYS A 277 -5.66 -6.70 0.76
CA LYS A 277 -5.44 -7.26 -0.58
C LYS A 277 -4.18 -8.13 -0.67
N HIS A 278 -3.42 -8.26 0.42
CA HIS A 278 -2.06 -8.83 0.42
C HIS A 278 -1.16 -8.19 -0.64
N ALA A 279 -1.42 -6.91 -0.94
CA ALA A 279 -0.68 -6.13 -1.92
C ALA A 279 0.49 -5.42 -1.24
N LEU A 280 1.59 -5.28 -1.99
CA LEU A 280 2.76 -4.53 -1.55
C LEU A 280 2.63 -3.07 -1.97
N HIS A 281 2.78 -2.20 -0.98
CA HIS A 281 2.77 -0.75 -1.11
C HIS A 281 4.15 -0.19 -0.74
N SER A 282 4.45 0.99 -1.25
CA SER A 282 5.65 1.75 -0.86
C SER A 282 5.59 2.14 0.62
N SER A 283 4.37 2.40 1.10
CA SER A 283 4.06 2.77 2.47
C SER A 283 2.58 2.50 2.79
N PRO A 284 2.20 2.41 4.08
CA PRO A 284 0.81 2.36 4.52
C PRO A 284 -0.06 3.52 4.00
N CYS A 285 0.56 4.64 3.62
CA CYS A 285 -0.12 5.80 3.02
C CYS A 285 -0.75 5.48 1.67
N GLY A 286 -0.24 4.49 0.92
CA GLY A 286 -0.80 4.03 -0.36
C GLY A 286 -1.95 3.04 -0.23
N CYS A 287 -2.24 2.54 0.98
CA CYS A 287 -3.28 1.54 1.20
C CYS A 287 -4.67 2.18 1.32
N ALA A 288 -5.65 1.65 0.59
CA ALA A 288 -7.07 2.06 0.68
C ALA A 288 -7.75 1.69 1.99
N LYS A 289 -7.31 0.62 2.66
CA LYS A 289 -7.90 0.10 3.91
C LYS A 289 -6.84 -0.20 4.97
N PRO A 290 -6.12 0.81 5.47
CA PRO A 290 -5.09 0.58 6.50
C PRO A 290 -5.71 0.02 7.80
N GLN A 291 -6.98 0.28 8.10
CA GLN A 291 -7.67 -0.24 9.29
C GLN A 291 -7.62 -1.77 9.44
N MET A 292 -7.38 -2.50 8.34
CA MET A 292 -7.19 -3.96 8.38
C MET A 292 -5.81 -4.37 8.92
N GLY A 293 -4.91 -3.42 9.13
CA GLY A 293 -3.52 -3.65 9.51
C GLY A 293 -2.66 -4.09 8.33
N GLY A 294 -1.47 -4.55 8.67
CA GLY A 294 -0.45 -4.97 7.72
C GLY A 294 0.91 -5.08 8.39
N LYS A 295 1.93 -5.36 7.60
CA LYS A 295 3.29 -5.52 8.10
C LYS A 295 4.33 -5.00 7.12
N TRP A 296 5.48 -4.62 7.65
CA TRP A 296 6.65 -4.31 6.84
C TRP A 296 7.34 -5.60 6.42
N VAL A 297 7.66 -5.72 5.14
CA VAL A 297 8.40 -6.85 4.57
C VAL A 297 9.65 -6.37 3.86
N ILE A 298 10.72 -7.16 3.95
CA ILE A 298 12.01 -6.80 3.36
C ILE A 298 12.00 -7.06 1.85
N LEU A 299 12.42 -6.06 1.07
CA LEU A 299 12.58 -6.19 -0.38
C LEU A 299 14.00 -6.65 -0.71
N GLY A 300 14.12 -7.83 -1.34
CA GLY A 300 15.39 -8.32 -1.87
C GLY A 300 15.90 -7.46 -3.04
N LYS A 301 17.23 -7.47 -3.29
CA LYS A 301 17.87 -6.66 -4.35
C LYS A 301 17.28 -6.90 -5.76
N ASN A 302 16.69 -8.08 -5.98
CA ASN A 302 16.09 -8.51 -7.25
C ASN A 302 14.61 -8.90 -7.10
N SER A 303 13.93 -8.48 -6.03
CA SER A 303 12.52 -8.86 -5.84
C SER A 303 11.65 -8.16 -6.89
N LYS A 304 11.25 -8.89 -7.93
CA LYS A 304 10.30 -8.44 -8.98
C LYS A 304 8.85 -8.39 -8.48
N LYS A 305 8.62 -8.32 -7.16
CA LYS A 305 7.25 -8.14 -6.67
C LYS A 305 6.86 -6.70 -7.00
N GLU A 306 5.87 -6.55 -7.89
CA GLU A 306 5.35 -5.24 -8.29
C GLU A 306 4.82 -4.52 -7.05
N ILE A 307 5.48 -3.42 -6.67
CA ILE A 307 4.96 -2.50 -5.67
C ILE A 307 3.82 -1.75 -6.35
N LYS A 308 2.62 -1.91 -5.83
CA LYS A 308 1.39 -1.38 -6.43
C LYS A 308 1.42 0.14 -6.61
N ASP A 309 2.17 0.83 -5.76
CA ASP A 309 2.31 2.28 -5.79
C ASP A 309 3.43 2.79 -6.71
N ASP A 310 4.19 1.94 -7.41
CA ASP A 310 5.37 2.35 -8.21
C ASP A 310 5.05 2.67 -9.69
N LEU A 311 3.77 2.80 -10.07
CA LEU A 311 3.33 3.22 -11.42
C LEU A 311 3.37 4.74 -11.65
#